data_AF-A0AAV4JAB9-F1
#
_entry.id   AF-A0AAV4JAB9-F1
#
_cell.length_a   1.000
_cell.length_b   1.000
_cell.length_c   1.000
_cell.angle_alpha   90.00
_cell.angle_beta   90.00
_cell.angle_gamma   90.00
#
_symmetry.space_group_name_H-M   'P 1'
#
loop_
_entity.id
_entity.type
_entity.pdbx_description
1 polymer ?
#
loop_
_entity_poly.entity_id
_entity_poly.type
_entity_poly.pdbx_seq_one_letter_code
_entity_poly.pdbx_strand_id
1 'polypeptide(L)'
;MVDTGCTMSLVRSGIVNQWTGESTMVAFDGHSVRCKGVANVTIKVGDSAVNPRVTVVDNIVGDVDAVIGMDVIQKLGGVSFCGREVWFRGFTCAVVASFSRHLPMT
;
A
#
# COMPACT_ATOMS: atom_id res chain seq x y z
N MET A 1 6.22 0.13 4.21
CA MET A 1 7.38 0.73 3.51
C MET A 1 6.88 1.80 2.55
N VAL A 2 7.62 2.90 2.35
CA VAL A 2 7.33 3.89 1.30
C VAL A 2 8.38 3.72 0.21
N ASP A 3 7.94 3.57 -1.04
CA ASP A 3 8.81 3.21 -2.16
C ASP A 3 8.45 4.04 -3.40
N THR A 4 9.30 5.02 -3.71
CA THR A 4 9.14 5.88 -4.89
C THR A 4 9.50 5.17 -6.20
N GLY A 5 10.19 4.03 -6.15
CA GLY A 5 10.48 3.18 -7.31
C GLY A 5 9.31 2.26 -7.68
N CYS A 6 8.30 2.15 -6.81
CA CYS A 6 7.12 1.34 -7.04
C CYS A 6 5.98 2.19 -7.60
N THR A 7 5.54 1.91 -8.83
CA THR A 7 4.42 2.64 -9.44
C THR A 7 3.09 2.38 -8.73
N MET A 8 2.87 1.15 -8.27
CA MET A 8 1.62 0.69 -7.66
C MET A 8 1.82 0.25 -6.22
N SER A 9 0.92 0.65 -5.34
CA SER A 9 0.95 0.22 -3.94
C SER A 9 0.54 -1.24 -3.77
N LEU A 10 1.18 -1.90 -2.81
CA LEU A 10 1.05 -3.34 -2.53
C LEU A 10 0.63 -3.57 -1.08
N VAL A 11 -0.18 -4.59 -0.86
CA VAL A 11 -0.54 -5.07 0.48
C VAL A 11 -0.42 -6.58 0.56
N ARG A 12 0.07 -7.09 1.70
CA ARG A 12 0.07 -8.52 2.00
C ARG A 12 -1.38 -9.01 2.13
N SER A 13 -1.68 -10.20 1.62
CA SER A 13 -3.02 -10.79 1.72
C SER A 13 -3.53 -10.92 3.15
N GLY A 14 -2.63 -11.15 4.13
CA GLY A 14 -2.98 -11.29 5.54
C GLY A 14 -3.55 -10.03 6.23
N ILE A 15 -3.46 -8.85 5.61
CA ILE A 15 -3.96 -7.59 6.18
C ILE A 15 -5.25 -7.08 5.51
N VAL A 16 -5.73 -7.76 4.47
CA VAL A 16 -6.98 -7.45 3.76
C VAL A 16 -7.87 -8.69 3.71
N ASN A 17 -9.17 -8.53 3.96
CA ASN A 17 -10.08 -9.68 4.03
C ASN A 17 -10.79 -9.98 2.70
N GLN A 18 -10.74 -9.05 1.75
CA GLN A 18 -11.46 -9.13 0.48
C GLN A 18 -10.63 -8.48 -0.64
N TRP A 19 -10.62 -9.13 -1.80
CA TRP A 19 -10.03 -8.63 -3.04
C TRP A 19 -10.76 -9.23 -4.23
N THR A 20 -10.58 -8.65 -5.41
CA THR A 20 -11.22 -9.12 -6.64
C THR A 20 -10.22 -9.31 -7.78
N GLY A 21 -10.54 -10.25 -8.67
CA GLY A 21 -9.71 -10.61 -9.82
C GLY A 21 -8.43 -11.35 -9.45
N GLU A 22 -7.71 -11.83 -10.47
CA GLU A 22 -6.29 -12.19 -10.37
C GLU A 22 -5.52 -11.31 -11.35
N SER A 23 -4.29 -10.95 -10.99
CA SER A 23 -3.39 -10.22 -11.89
C SER A 23 -1.96 -10.74 -11.77
N THR A 24 -1.15 -10.44 -12.77
CA THR A 24 0.28 -10.69 -12.75
C THR A 24 0.97 -9.35 -12.91
N MET A 25 1.89 -9.02 -12.02
CA MET A 25 2.78 -7.88 -12.16
C MET A 25 4.16 -8.35 -12.59
N VAL A 26 4.92 -7.49 -13.23
CA VAL A 26 6.33 -7.75 -13.55
C VAL A 26 7.17 -6.93 -12.58
N ALA A 27 8.01 -7.60 -11.80
CA ALA A 27 8.99 -6.95 -10.95
C ALA A 27 10.09 -6.31 -11.80
N PHE A 28 10.88 -5.42 -11.20
CA PHE A 28 11.93 -4.68 -11.91
C PHE A 28 13.01 -5.60 -12.53
N ASP A 29 13.24 -6.77 -11.95
CA ASP A 29 14.16 -7.80 -12.43
C ASP A 29 13.58 -8.65 -13.59
N GLY A 30 12.37 -8.34 -14.05
CA GLY A 30 11.69 -9.05 -15.12
C GLY A 30 10.92 -10.29 -14.67
N HIS A 31 10.99 -10.67 -13.39
CA HIS A 31 10.22 -11.81 -12.89
C HIS A 31 8.72 -11.45 -12.75
N SER A 32 7.86 -12.40 -13.13
CA SER A 32 6.42 -12.27 -12.94
C SER A 32 6.04 -12.58 -11.49
N VAL A 33 5.40 -11.62 -10.84
CA VAL A 33 4.79 -11.75 -9.51
C VAL A 33 3.31 -12.02 -9.69
N ARG A 34 2.88 -13.24 -9.34
CA ARG A 34 1.46 -13.58 -9.33
C ARG A 34 0.79 -12.87 -8.15
N CYS A 35 -0.21 -12.07 -8.44
CA CYS A 35 -0.97 -11.31 -7.46
C CYS A 35 -2.30 -12.01 -7.18
N LYS A 36 -2.78 -11.90 -5.95
CA LYS A 36 -4.09 -12.46 -5.55
C LYS A 36 -5.26 -11.70 -6.13
N GLY A 37 -5.04 -10.43 -6.49
CA GLY A 37 -6.07 -9.54 -6.99
C GLY A 37 -5.81 -8.11 -6.54
N VAL A 38 -6.90 -7.36 -6.42
CA VAL A 38 -6.89 -5.96 -6.00
C VAL A 38 -7.89 -5.70 -4.88
N ALA A 39 -7.55 -4.81 -3.95
CA ALA A 39 -8.43 -4.39 -2.86
C ALA A 39 -8.54 -2.87 -2.83
N ASN A 40 -9.71 -2.35 -2.47
CA ASN A 40 -9.83 -0.96 -2.06
C ASN A 40 -9.47 -0.87 -0.59
N VAL A 41 -8.50 -0.03 -0.26
CA VAL A 41 -8.05 0.17 1.13
C VAL A 41 -8.15 1.64 1.49
N THR A 42 -8.33 1.94 2.77
CA THR A 42 -8.20 3.30 3.29
C THR A 42 -6.83 3.45 3.90
N ILE A 43 -6.08 4.44 3.44
CA ILE A 43 -4.77 4.81 4.00
C ILE A 43 -4.94 6.15 4.69
N LYS A 44 -4.65 6.20 5.99
CA LYS A 44 -4.71 7.41 6.81
C LYS A 44 -3.31 7.84 7.21
N VAL A 45 -3.00 9.12 7.05
CA VAL A 45 -1.75 9.76 7.46
C VAL A 45 -2.12 11.08 8.14
N GLY A 46 -2.01 11.13 9.47
CA GLY A 46 -2.57 12.23 10.26
C GLY A 46 -4.07 12.39 9.95
N ASP A 47 -4.46 13.62 9.57
CA ASP A 47 -5.85 13.95 9.20
C ASP A 47 -6.17 13.68 7.72
N SER A 48 -5.19 13.25 6.93
CA SER A 48 -5.39 12.94 5.51
C SER A 48 -5.79 11.47 5.33
N ALA A 49 -6.80 11.22 4.50
CA ALA A 49 -7.21 9.88 4.11
C ALA A 49 -7.34 9.76 2.59
N VAL A 50 -6.84 8.66 2.04
CA VAL A 50 -6.99 8.32 0.62
C VAL A 50 -7.50 6.89 0.48
N ASN A 51 -8.30 6.63 -0.56
CA ASN A 51 -8.91 5.31 -0.83
C ASN A 51 -8.37 4.73 -2.15
N PRO A 52 -7.11 4.28 -2.21
CA PRO A 52 -6.56 3.67 -3.41
C PRO A 52 -7.07 2.24 -3.62
N ARG A 53 -7.02 1.83 -4.88
CA ARG A 53 -7.06 0.42 -5.29
C ARG A 53 -5.62 -0.09 -5.29
N VAL A 54 -5.32 -1.06 -4.43
CA VAL A 54 -3.97 -1.61 -4.22
C VAL A 54 -3.90 -3.06 -4.68
N THR A 55 -2.71 -3.51 -5.08
CA THR A 55 -2.49 -4.91 -5.46
C THR A 55 -2.26 -5.78 -4.22
N VAL A 56 -2.93 -6.91 -4.17
CA VAL A 56 -2.80 -7.89 -3.08
C VAL A 56 -1.82 -8.98 -3.50
N VAL A 57 -0.81 -9.23 -2.66
CA VAL A 57 0.22 -10.24 -2.88
C VAL A 57 0.33 -11.19 -1.69
N ASP A 58 0.83 -12.42 -1.89
CA ASP A 58 1.01 -13.37 -0.79
C ASP A 58 2.05 -12.89 0.22
N ASN A 59 3.21 -12.46 -0.28
CA ASN A 59 4.32 -11.98 0.52
C ASN A 59 4.98 -10.78 -0.14
N ILE A 60 5.55 -9.91 0.68
CA ILE A 60 6.38 -8.78 0.25
C ILE A 60 7.78 -9.02 0.81
N VAL A 61 8.82 -8.77 -0.01
CA VAL A 61 10.23 -8.90 0.41
C VAL A 61 10.50 -8.02 1.63
N GLY A 62 11.27 -8.54 2.60
CA GLY A 62 11.60 -7.83 3.84
C GLY A 62 10.48 -7.87 4.89
N ASP A 63 9.49 -8.73 4.70
CA ASP A 63 8.43 -9.03 5.67
C ASP A 63 7.57 -7.84 6.10
N VAL A 64 7.47 -6.83 5.23
CA VAL A 64 6.60 -5.67 5.43
C VAL A 64 5.14 -5.99 5.08
N ASP A 65 4.20 -5.38 5.80
CA ASP A 65 2.75 -5.55 5.53
C ASP A 65 2.28 -4.86 4.26
N ALA A 66 2.89 -3.72 3.92
CA ALA A 66 2.47 -2.90 2.78
C ALA A 66 3.64 -2.10 2.20
N VAL A 67 3.56 -1.87 0.88
CA VAL A 67 4.40 -0.92 0.14
C VAL A 67 3.52 0.21 -0.38
N ILE A 68 3.86 1.43 -0.02
CA ILE A 68 3.22 2.65 -0.49
C ILE A 68 3.99 3.16 -1.69
N GLY A 69 3.43 2.93 -2.88
CA GLY A 69 3.96 3.34 -4.16
C GLY A 69 3.52 4.75 -4.58
N MET A 70 3.97 5.16 -5.76
CA MET A 70 3.75 6.50 -6.31
C MET A 70 2.27 6.84 -6.53
N ASP A 71 1.42 5.85 -6.83
CA ASP A 71 -0.03 6.00 -6.96
C ASP A 71 -0.71 6.55 -5.69
N VAL A 72 -0.19 6.19 -4.51
CA VAL A 72 -0.66 6.68 -3.21
C VAL A 72 0.11 7.92 -2.78
N ILE A 73 1.44 7.94 -2.96
CA ILE A 73 2.29 9.09 -2.63
C ILE A 73 1.76 10.35 -3.31
N GLN A 74 1.42 10.29 -4.60
CA GLN A 74 0.89 11.43 -5.33
C GLN A 74 -0.46 11.90 -4.80
N LYS A 75 -1.36 10.98 -4.42
CA LYS A 75 -2.67 11.31 -3.82
C LYS A 75 -2.55 11.94 -2.43
N LEU A 76 -1.56 11.51 -1.66
CA LEU A 76 -1.17 12.12 -0.40
C LEU A 76 -0.43 13.46 -0.59
N GLY A 77 -0.13 13.84 -1.84
CA GLY A 77 0.47 15.13 -2.21
C GLY A 77 1.98 15.17 -2.20
N GLY A 78 2.61 14.04 -2.48
CA GLY A 78 4.06 13.89 -2.48
C GLY A 78 4.60 13.42 -1.14
N VAL A 79 5.87 13.07 -1.15
CA VAL A 79 6.62 12.59 0.01
C VAL A 79 7.88 13.42 0.19
N SER A 80 8.28 13.65 1.43
CA SER A 80 9.57 14.24 1.80
C SER A 80 10.20 13.43 2.93
N PHE A 81 11.52 13.45 2.98
CA PHE A 81 12.31 12.68 3.94
C PHE A 81 13.16 13.64 4.76
N CYS A 82 13.07 13.55 6.09
CA CYS A 82 13.94 14.27 7.02
C CYS A 82 14.53 13.28 8.02
N GLY A 83 15.79 12.90 7.82
CA GLY A 83 16.42 11.85 8.62
C GLY A 83 15.68 10.51 8.50
N ARG A 84 15.10 10.04 9.61
CA ARG A 84 14.31 8.80 9.67
C ARG A 84 12.80 9.01 9.53
N GLU A 85 12.36 10.25 9.35
CA GLU A 85 10.95 10.60 9.27
C GLU A 85 10.50 10.73 7.82
N VAL A 86 9.30 10.22 7.56
CA VAL A 86 8.61 10.36 6.29
C VAL A 86 7.46 11.34 6.47
N TRP A 87 7.36 12.30 5.56
CA TRP A 87 6.38 13.36 5.59
C TRP A 87 5.53 13.33 4.32
N PHE A 88 4.21 13.44 4.48
CA PHE A 88 3.27 13.62 3.38
C PHE A 88 2.57 14.97 3.56
N ARG A 89 2.72 15.89 2.59
CA ARG A 89 2.15 17.26 2.67
C ARG A 89 2.47 18.01 3.98
N GLY A 90 3.61 17.74 4.61
CA GLY A 90 3.96 18.38 5.88
C GLY A 90 3.34 17.72 7.13
N PHE A 91 2.67 16.57 7.02
CA PHE A 91 2.32 15.72 8.16
C PHE A 91 3.40 14.64 8.35
N THR A 92 3.93 14.52 9.57
CA THR A 92 4.87 13.46 9.95
C THR A 92 4.14 12.12 10.05
N CYS A 93 4.75 11.07 9.52
CA CYS A 93 4.19 9.72 9.54
C CYS A 93 5.11 8.77 10.32
N ALA A 94 4.67 8.32 11.49
CA ALA A 94 4.90 6.94 11.88
C ALA A 94 3.85 6.15 11.10
N VAL A 95 4.23 5.38 10.08
CA VAL A 95 3.28 4.76 9.14
C VAL A 95 2.32 3.83 9.91
N VAL A 96 1.09 4.30 10.19
CA VAL A 96 -0.03 3.48 10.67
C VAL A 96 -1.02 3.36 9.51
N ALA A 97 -0.88 2.30 8.71
CA ALA A 97 -1.95 1.91 7.81
C ALA A 97 -3.00 1.14 8.62
N SER A 98 -4.15 1.78 8.89
CA SER A 98 -5.29 1.12 9.53
C SER A 98 -6.15 0.44 8.46
N PHE A 99 -6.12 -0.89 8.40
CA PHE A 99 -7.00 -1.68 7.53
C PHE A 99 -8.30 -1.98 8.25
N SER A 100 -9.40 -1.35 7.83
CA SER A 100 -10.72 -1.60 8.40
C SER A 100 -11.19 -3.01 8.04
N ARG A 101 -11.26 -3.91 9.03
CA ARG A 101 -11.95 -5.20 8.91
C ARG A 101 -13.45 -4.92 8.79
N HIS A 102 -14.03 -5.06 7.60
CA HIS A 102 -15.46 -5.34 7.54
C HIS A 102 -15.64 -6.79 7.99
N LEU A 103 -16.19 -6.96 9.19
CA LEU A 103 -16.71 -8.25 9.63
C LEU A 103 -17.90 -8.60 8.71
N PRO A 104 -17.98 -9.83 8.17
CA PRO A 104 -19.20 -10.26 7.52
C PRO A 104 -20.33 -10.21 8.54
N MET A 105 -21.43 -9.52 8.20
CA MET A 105 -22.68 -9.66 8.94
C MET A 105 -23.17 -11.10 8.72
N THR A 106 -23.05 -11.93 9.75
CA THR A 106 -23.75 -13.22 9.88
C THR A 106 -25.21 -12.99 10.22
#